data_AF-A0A0D3J908-F1
#
_entry.id   AF-A0A0D3J908-F1
#
_cell.length_a   1.000
_cell.length_b   1.000
_cell.length_c   1.000
_cell.angle_alpha   90.00
_cell.angle_beta   90.00
_cell.angle_gamma   90.00
#
_symmetry.space_group_name_H-M   'P 1'
#
loop_
_entity.id
_entity.type
_entity.pdbx_description
1 polymer ?
#
loop_
_entity_poly.entity_id
_entity_poly.type
_entity_poly.pdbx_seq_one_letter_code
_entity_poly.pdbx_strand_id
1 'polypeptide(L)'
;MDMNAVVGPNGSGVRTARLRRRCVHRADACPPPRAGKSNLMDMIAFTVGLSSSDLRGKTLKDLVYRNSPDEDISERGASVSLVVTCDGAETRFTRSITPAGVGKYSVNGKTVSAQAYDEKLKTFGVLSKAHNGFLVFQGYVSELAQKSAKELSKLFEQISGSEELTEEYDALAAEKKRAEEEQIFNQQKKKGLAQERHFNLFN
;
A
#
# COMPACT_ATOMS: atom_id res chain seq x y z
N MET A 1 -13.20 12.90 7.09
CA MET A 1 -12.81 12.53 5.71
C MET A 1 -14.07 12.22 4.94
N ASP A 2 -14.55 13.21 4.19
CA ASP A 2 -15.59 12.98 3.20
C ASP A 2 -14.89 12.48 1.93
N MET A 3 -15.27 11.29 1.47
CA MET A 3 -14.74 10.63 0.28
C MET A 3 -15.85 10.57 -0.76
N ASN A 4 -15.75 11.41 -1.80
CA ASN A 4 -16.66 11.32 -2.94
C ASN A 4 -15.97 10.53 -4.06
N ALA A 5 -16.49 9.36 -4.41
CA ALA A 5 -16.08 8.60 -5.58
C ALA A 5 -16.97 8.98 -6.78
N VAL A 6 -16.37 9.55 -7.83
CA VAL A 6 -17.06 9.93 -9.06
C VAL A 6 -16.66 8.97 -10.17
N VAL A 7 -17.66 8.34 -10.78
CA VAL A 7 -17.51 7.34 -11.85
C VAL A 7 -18.19 7.88 -13.09
N GLY A 8 -17.48 7.94 -14.21
CA GLY A 8 -18.07 8.28 -15.49
C GLY A 8 -17.35 7.59 -16.64
N PRO A 9 -18.08 7.04 -17.63
CA PRO A 9 -17.51 6.84 -18.95
C PRO A 9 -17.22 8.21 -19.59
N ASN A 10 -16.41 8.24 -20.66
CA ASN A 10 -16.03 9.44 -21.42
C ASN A 10 -17.22 10.14 -22.17
N GLY A 11 -18.41 10.16 -21.57
CA GLY A 11 -19.62 10.76 -22.08
C GLY A 11 -20.79 10.52 -21.11
N SER A 12 -21.35 11.60 -20.58
CA SER A 12 -22.71 11.79 -20.01
C SER A 12 -23.22 10.98 -18.79
N GLY A 13 -22.50 10.02 -18.21
CA GLY A 13 -23.05 9.21 -17.10
C GLY A 13 -22.31 9.32 -15.76
N VAL A 14 -22.43 10.44 -15.04
CA VAL A 14 -21.74 10.65 -13.74
C VAL A 14 -22.52 9.97 -12.60
N ARG A 15 -21.97 8.89 -12.02
CA ARG A 15 -22.44 8.33 -10.73
C ARG A 15 -21.51 8.80 -9.61
N THR A 16 -22.02 9.64 -8.71
CA THR A 16 -21.32 10.11 -7.51
C THR A 16 -21.70 9.27 -6.29
N ALA A 17 -20.76 8.53 -5.71
CA ALA A 17 -20.91 7.93 -4.39
C ALA A 17 -20.25 8.83 -3.34
N ARG A 18 -21.04 9.36 -2.40
CA ARG A 18 -20.58 10.29 -1.35
C ARG A 18 -20.49 9.55 -0.01
N LEU A 19 -19.29 9.24 0.45
CA LEU A 19 -19.03 8.70 1.77
C LEU A 19 -18.73 9.87 2.72
N ARG A 20 -19.72 10.30 3.51
CA ARG A 20 -19.50 11.34 4.52
C ARG A 20 -19.00 10.72 5.83
N ARG A 21 -17.91 11.24 6.41
CA ARG A 21 -17.58 10.98 7.81
C ARG A 21 -18.02 12.18 8.63
N ARG A 22 -19.23 12.13 9.22
CA ARG A 22 -19.47 12.88 10.46
C ARG A 22 -18.70 12.18 11.58
N CYS A 23 -18.07 12.96 12.45
CA CYS A 23 -17.53 12.46 13.70
C CYS A 23 -18.61 11.65 14.43
N VAL A 24 -18.24 10.46 14.92
CA VAL A 24 -19.06 9.38 15.55
C VAL A 24 -19.30 8.18 14.61
N HIS A 25 -19.04 7.00 15.17
CA HIS A 25 -18.69 5.72 14.54
C HIS A 25 -19.69 5.13 13.52
N ARG A 26 -19.12 4.37 12.57
CA ARG A 26 -19.73 3.45 11.59
C ARG A 26 -20.44 4.05 10.38
N ALA A 27 -19.97 3.63 9.20
CA ALA A 27 -20.72 3.64 7.96
C ALA A 27 -21.15 2.20 7.65
N ASP A 28 -22.31 1.79 8.16
CA ASP A 28 -22.87 0.45 7.86
C ASP A 28 -23.56 0.49 6.50
N ALA A 29 -22.80 0.21 5.43
CA ALA A 29 -23.36 0.01 4.11
C ALA A 29 -24.03 -1.37 4.05
N CYS A 30 -25.33 -1.46 4.41
CA CYS A 30 -26.17 -2.62 4.12
C CYS A 30 -27.05 -2.49 2.85
N PRO A 31 -26.49 -2.29 1.62
CA PRO A 31 -27.26 -2.55 0.39
C PRO A 31 -27.71 -4.02 0.23
N PRO A 32 -28.72 -4.32 -0.62
CA PRO A 32 -29.15 -5.70 -0.86
C PRO A 32 -28.01 -6.57 -1.43
N PRO A 33 -28.07 -7.91 -1.27
CA PRO A 33 -26.98 -8.85 -1.61
C PRO A 33 -26.54 -8.86 -3.09
N ARG A 34 -27.16 -8.05 -3.97
CA ARG A 34 -26.78 -7.85 -5.38
C ARG A 34 -26.63 -6.37 -5.79
N ALA A 35 -26.31 -5.48 -4.86
CA ALA A 35 -26.19 -4.04 -5.15
C ALA A 35 -24.78 -3.58 -5.56
N GLY A 36 -23.82 -4.49 -5.76
CA GLY A 36 -22.47 -4.11 -6.19
C GLY A 36 -21.62 -3.43 -5.10
N LYS A 37 -21.85 -3.72 -3.81
CA LYS A 37 -21.01 -3.18 -2.72
C LYS A 37 -19.53 -3.54 -2.88
N SER A 38 -19.26 -4.78 -3.28
CA SER A 38 -17.91 -5.23 -3.56
C SER A 38 -17.29 -4.46 -4.71
N ASN A 39 -18.10 -4.04 -5.70
CA ASN A 39 -17.61 -3.19 -6.79
C ASN A 39 -17.21 -1.82 -6.26
N LEU A 40 -17.97 -1.21 -5.34
CA LEU A 40 -17.57 0.06 -4.72
C LEU A 40 -16.23 -0.09 -3.97
N MET A 41 -16.06 -1.19 -3.25
CA MET A 41 -14.80 -1.51 -2.58
C MET A 41 -13.64 -1.65 -3.58
N ASP A 42 -13.84 -2.41 -4.65
CA ASP A 42 -12.85 -2.58 -5.73
C ASP A 42 -12.53 -1.24 -6.43
N MET A 43 -13.49 -0.32 -6.52
CA MET A 43 -13.29 1.01 -7.10
C MET A 43 -12.47 1.94 -6.20
N ILE A 44 -12.68 1.87 -4.89
CA ILE A 44 -11.86 2.60 -3.92
C ILE A 44 -10.44 2.03 -3.93
N ALA A 45 -10.31 0.70 -3.89
CA ALA A 45 -9.03 -0.01 -4.02
C ALA A 45 -8.30 0.36 -5.31
N PHE A 46 -9.02 0.41 -6.43
CA PHE A 46 -8.49 0.85 -7.70
C PHE A 46 -7.95 2.28 -7.62
N THR A 47 -8.68 3.22 -7.01
CA THR A 47 -8.24 4.63 -6.93
C THR A 47 -7.05 4.83 -6.00
N VAL A 48 -6.97 4.05 -4.93
CA VAL A 48 -5.86 4.06 -3.96
C VAL A 48 -4.57 3.46 -4.56
N GLY A 49 -4.65 2.77 -5.70
CA GLY A 49 -3.48 2.26 -6.41
C GLY A 49 -3.13 0.82 -6.08
N LEU A 50 -4.06 0.04 -5.52
CA LEU A 50 -3.85 -1.39 -5.32
C LEU A 50 -3.61 -2.11 -6.65
N SER A 51 -2.84 -3.20 -6.57
CA SER A 51 -2.49 -4.05 -7.70
C SER A 51 -3.73 -4.80 -8.20
N SER A 52 -3.73 -5.16 -9.49
CA SER A 52 -4.76 -6.04 -10.06
C SER A 52 -4.86 -7.37 -9.30
N SER A 53 -3.78 -7.83 -8.66
CA SER A 53 -3.76 -9.07 -7.87
C SER A 53 -4.63 -9.03 -6.62
N ASP A 54 -4.82 -7.85 -6.01
CA ASP A 54 -5.68 -7.66 -4.83
C ASP A 54 -7.14 -7.43 -5.22
N LEU A 55 -7.38 -7.14 -6.50
CA LEU A 55 -8.69 -6.90 -7.06
C LEU A 55 -9.24 -8.22 -7.62
N ARG A 56 -10.56 -8.32 -7.74
CA ARG A 56 -11.21 -9.54 -8.25
C ARG A 56 -10.89 -9.84 -9.73
N GLY A 57 -10.26 -8.91 -10.44
CA GLY A 57 -9.89 -9.04 -11.86
C GLY A 57 -8.40 -9.24 -12.06
N LYS A 58 -8.00 -10.23 -12.87
CA LYS A 58 -6.59 -10.50 -13.18
C LYS A 58 -5.93 -9.36 -13.97
N THR A 59 -6.71 -8.69 -14.80
CA THR A 59 -6.25 -7.58 -15.65
C THR A 59 -7.05 -6.32 -15.36
N LEU A 60 -6.44 -5.14 -15.51
CA LEU A 60 -7.13 -3.85 -15.38
C LEU A 60 -8.37 -3.73 -16.29
N LYS A 61 -8.38 -4.42 -17.44
CA LYS A 61 -9.53 -4.47 -18.36
C LYS A 61 -10.73 -5.23 -17.81
N ASP A 62 -10.53 -6.14 -16.85
CA ASP A 62 -11.62 -6.90 -16.22
C ASP A 62 -12.42 -6.06 -15.23
N LEU A 63 -11.86 -4.91 -14.79
CA LEU A 63 -12.55 -3.97 -13.92
C LEU A 63 -13.49 -3.02 -14.68
N VAL A 64 -13.42 -2.99 -16.01
CA VAL A 64 -14.29 -2.15 -16.84
C VAL A 64 -15.66 -2.83 -17.00
N TYR A 65 -16.72 -2.07 -16.75
CA TYR A 65 -18.10 -2.55 -16.88
C TYR A 65 -18.40 -3.04 -18.31
N ARG A 66 -19.08 -4.20 -18.41
CA ARG A 66 -19.53 -4.82 -19.65
C ARG A 66 -21.07 -4.89 -19.64
N ASN A 67 -21.71 -4.45 -20.72
CA ASN A 67 -23.17 -4.47 -20.84
C ASN A 67 -23.66 -5.86 -21.29
N SER A 68 -22.84 -6.57 -22.07
CA SER A 68 -23.02 -7.97 -22.46
C SER A 68 -21.65 -8.70 -22.40
N PRO A 69 -21.64 -10.04 -22.19
CA PRO A 69 -20.39 -10.81 -22.15
C PRO A 69 -19.64 -10.83 -23.50
N ASP A 70 -20.35 -10.60 -24.61
CA ASP A 70 -19.82 -10.62 -25.98
C ASP A 70 -19.46 -9.22 -26.53
N GLU A 71 -19.62 -8.15 -25.73
CA GLU A 71 -19.24 -6.80 -26.15
C GLU A 71 -17.71 -6.62 -26.12
N ASP A 72 -17.15 -6.14 -27.24
CA ASP A 72 -15.73 -5.78 -27.32
C ASP A 72 -15.40 -4.60 -26.40
N ILE A 73 -14.52 -4.86 -25.42
CA ILE A 73 -14.08 -3.90 -24.40
C ILE A 73 -12.94 -3.01 -24.94
N SER A 74 -12.51 -3.28 -26.18
CA SER A 74 -11.32 -2.75 -26.87
C SER A 74 -11.24 -1.23 -26.92
N GLU A 75 -12.39 -0.55 -26.90
CA GLU A 75 -12.50 0.90 -27.06
C GLU A 75 -12.97 1.63 -25.79
N ARG A 76 -13.32 0.90 -24.72
CA ARG A 76 -13.87 1.51 -23.51
C ARG A 76 -12.79 1.75 -22.46
N GLY A 77 -12.67 3.00 -22.06
CA GLY A 77 -11.90 3.42 -20.88
C GLY A 77 -12.80 3.59 -19.66
N ALA A 78 -12.22 3.48 -18.48
CA ALA A 78 -12.89 3.78 -17.22
C ALA A 78 -12.07 4.80 -16.43
N SER A 79 -12.73 5.70 -15.71
CA SER A 79 -12.04 6.59 -14.77
C SER A 79 -12.79 6.63 -13.45
N VAL A 80 -12.03 6.65 -12.36
CA VAL A 80 -12.55 6.76 -11.00
C VAL A 80 -11.82 7.91 -10.33
N SER A 81 -12.58 8.81 -9.72
CA SER A 81 -12.03 9.95 -8.97
C SER A 81 -12.45 9.88 -7.51
N LEU A 82 -11.50 9.91 -6.60
CA LEU A 82 -11.66 10.03 -5.15
C LEU A 82 -11.37 11.48 -4.74
N VAL A 83 -12.36 12.18 -4.23
CA VAL A 83 -12.18 13.51 -3.63
C VAL A 83 -12.00 13.34 -2.13
N VAL A 84 -10.83 13.71 -1.61
CA VAL A 84 -10.49 13.69 -0.18
C VAL A 84 -10.54 15.13 0.33
N THR A 85 -11.32 15.36 1.38
CA THR A 85 -11.36 16.65 2.08
C THR A 85 -10.61 16.53 3.42
N CYS A 86 -9.56 17.33 3.59
CA CYS A 86 -8.84 17.53 4.85
C CYS A 86 -8.76 19.02 5.16
N ASP A 87 -9.17 19.41 6.37
CA ASP A 87 -9.10 20.80 6.88
C ASP A 87 -9.69 21.86 5.93
N GLY A 88 -10.74 21.49 5.18
CA GLY A 88 -11.43 22.37 4.22
C GLY A 88 -10.80 22.41 2.82
N ALA A 89 -9.64 21.79 2.60
CA ALA A 89 -9.03 21.65 1.29
C ALA A 89 -9.49 20.35 0.61
N GLU A 90 -10.07 20.47 -0.60
CA GLU A 90 -10.45 19.33 -1.41
C GLU A 90 -9.32 18.95 -2.38
N THR A 91 -8.85 17.71 -2.28
CA THR A 91 -7.89 17.14 -3.24
C THR A 91 -8.57 16.01 -4.00
N ARG A 92 -8.57 16.09 -5.33
CA ARG A 92 -9.12 15.08 -6.23
C ARG A 92 -8.02 14.17 -6.74
N PHE A 93 -8.11 12.90 -6.38
CA PHE A 93 -7.27 11.82 -6.87
C PHE A 93 -8.03 11.06 -7.96
N THR A 94 -7.48 10.93 -9.16
CA THR A 94 -8.13 10.26 -10.28
C THR A 94 -7.22 9.20 -10.86
N ARG A 95 -7.74 7.98 -11.00
CA ARG A 95 -7.09 6.90 -11.76
C ARG A 95 -7.95 6.55 -12.96
N SER A 96 -7.34 6.48 -14.14
CA SER A 96 -8.03 6.15 -15.39
C SER A 96 -7.38 4.97 -16.09
N ILE A 97 -8.19 4.09 -16.68
CA ILE A 97 -7.78 2.96 -17.51
C ILE A 97 -8.02 3.35 -18.95
N THR A 98 -6.96 3.35 -19.75
CA THR A 98 -7.06 3.50 -21.20
C THR A 98 -7.56 2.19 -21.83
N PRO A 99 -8.18 2.22 -23.03
CA PRO A 99 -8.64 0.99 -23.70
C PRO A 99 -7.50 -0.01 -24.00
N ALA A 100 -6.27 0.50 -24.12
CA ALA A 100 -5.05 -0.31 -24.20
C ALA A 100 -4.77 -1.14 -22.92
N GLY A 101 -5.45 -0.85 -21.81
CA GLY A 101 -5.24 -1.50 -20.51
C GLY A 101 -4.20 -0.80 -19.63
N VAL A 102 -3.71 0.37 -20.03
CA VAL A 102 -2.71 1.15 -19.26
C VAL A 102 -3.42 2.09 -18.29
N GLY A 103 -3.06 2.01 -17.01
CA GLY A 103 -3.51 2.92 -15.96
C GLY A 103 -2.74 4.25 -15.98
N LYS A 104 -3.45 5.37 -15.88
CA LYS A 104 -2.89 6.71 -15.71
C LYS A 104 -3.34 7.29 -14.36
N TYR A 105 -2.43 8.02 -13.71
CA TYR A 105 -2.66 8.66 -12.41
C TYR A 105 -2.74 10.17 -12.59
N SER A 106 -3.68 10.82 -11.91
CA SER A 106 -3.86 12.26 -11.96
C SER A 106 -4.29 12.82 -10.61
N VAL A 107 -3.74 13.97 -10.21
CA VAL A 107 -4.12 14.69 -8.99
C VAL A 107 -4.56 16.09 -9.37
N ASN A 108 -5.75 16.50 -8.95
CA ASN A 108 -6.39 17.78 -9.30
C ASN A 108 -6.38 18.05 -10.82
N GLY A 109 -6.60 17.00 -11.62
CA GLY A 109 -6.61 17.07 -13.08
C GLY A 109 -5.22 17.09 -13.75
N LYS A 110 -4.12 17.11 -12.99
CA LYS A 110 -2.75 17.03 -13.54
C LYS A 110 -2.25 15.59 -13.51
N THR A 111 -1.78 15.08 -14.64
CA THR A 111 -1.15 13.75 -14.72
C THR A 111 0.15 13.74 -13.94
N VAL A 112 0.33 12.72 -13.12
CA VAL A 112 1.51 12.54 -12.26
C VAL A 112 2.07 11.12 -12.43
N SER A 113 3.33 10.91 -12.05
CA SER A 113 3.89 9.57 -11.95
C SER A 113 3.21 8.77 -10.82
N ALA A 114 3.29 7.44 -10.88
CA ALA A 114 2.76 6.58 -9.83
C ALA A 114 3.40 6.90 -8.47
N GLN A 115 4.71 7.12 -8.43
CA GLN A 115 5.43 7.47 -7.20
C GLN A 115 4.94 8.80 -6.59
N ALA A 116 4.81 9.86 -7.39
CA ALA A 116 4.33 11.15 -6.90
C ALA A 116 2.84 11.10 -6.47
N TYR A 117 2.06 10.18 -7.06
CA TYR A 117 0.69 9.91 -6.62
C TYR A 117 0.66 9.22 -5.26
N ASP A 118 1.50 8.19 -5.07
CA ASP A 118 1.64 7.45 -3.81
C ASP A 118 2.13 8.35 -2.67
N GLU A 119 3.13 9.20 -2.91
CA GLU A 119 3.65 10.15 -1.91
C GLU A 119 2.57 11.14 -1.42
N LYS A 120 1.72 11.62 -2.34
CA LYS A 120 0.58 12.46 -1.99
C LYS A 120 -0.46 11.69 -1.19
N LEU A 121 -0.76 10.44 -1.55
CA LEU A 121 -1.68 9.59 -0.79
C LEU A 121 -1.14 9.28 0.62
N LYS A 122 0.18 9.02 0.75
CA LYS A 122 0.86 8.84 2.05
C LYS A 122 0.63 10.03 2.98
N THR A 123 0.65 11.26 2.45
CA THR A 123 0.38 12.49 3.24
C THR A 123 -1.02 12.48 3.89
N PHE A 124 -1.99 11.85 3.25
CA PHE A 124 -3.35 11.69 3.78
C PHE A 124 -3.53 10.42 4.63
N GLY A 125 -2.45 9.69 4.93
CA GLY A 125 -2.49 8.44 5.69
C GLY A 125 -3.01 7.24 4.89
N VAL A 126 -3.02 7.33 3.56
CA VAL A 126 -3.44 6.23 2.68
C VAL A 126 -2.19 5.60 2.08
N LEU A 127 -1.74 4.49 2.69
CA LEU A 127 -0.59 3.72 2.23
C LEU A 127 -1.03 2.71 1.16
N SER A 128 -0.57 2.89 -0.08
CA SER A 128 -0.85 1.96 -1.19
C SER A 128 -0.05 0.66 -1.11
N LYS A 129 1.16 0.71 -0.54
CA LYS A 129 2.08 -0.45 -0.40
C LYS A 129 1.89 -1.25 0.88
N ALA A 130 1.38 -0.63 1.95
CA ALA A 130 0.97 -1.35 3.14
C ALA A 130 -0.39 -1.97 2.83
N HIS A 131 -0.38 -3.07 2.07
CA HIS A 131 -1.54 -3.91 1.88
C HIS A 131 -2.17 -4.05 3.27
N ASN A 132 -3.44 -3.68 3.39
CA ASN A 132 -4.32 -3.96 4.53
C ASN A 132 -4.45 -2.93 5.67
N GLY A 133 -3.80 -1.76 5.63
CA GLY A 133 -4.03 -0.73 6.67
C GLY A 133 -5.39 -0.02 6.52
N PHE A 134 -5.86 0.15 5.28
CA PHE A 134 -7.01 1.01 4.95
C PHE A 134 -8.24 0.24 4.42
N LEU A 135 -8.05 -0.89 3.74
CA LEU A 135 -9.10 -1.63 3.05
C LEU A 135 -9.10 -3.09 3.50
N VAL A 136 -10.24 -3.57 3.96
CA VAL A 136 -10.43 -4.95 4.45
C VAL A 136 -11.38 -5.68 3.51
N PHE A 137 -10.88 -6.70 2.82
CA PHE A 137 -11.68 -7.58 1.97
C PHE A 137 -12.40 -8.65 2.79
N GLN A 138 -13.47 -9.21 2.23
CA GLN A 138 -14.17 -10.34 2.86
C GLN A 138 -13.24 -11.56 2.92
N GLY A 139 -13.10 -12.15 4.11
CA GLY A 139 -12.17 -13.26 4.36
C GLY A 139 -10.79 -12.81 4.88
N TYR A 140 -10.47 -11.52 4.80
CA TYR A 140 -9.19 -10.99 5.28
C TYR A 140 -8.96 -11.23 6.78
N VAL A 141 -10.01 -11.12 7.60
CA VAL A 141 -9.91 -11.35 9.05
C VAL A 141 -9.50 -12.79 9.36
N SER A 142 -9.99 -13.75 8.58
CA SER A 142 -9.61 -15.16 8.72
C SER A 142 -8.18 -15.43 8.29
N GLU A 143 -7.74 -14.79 7.19
CA GLU A 143 -6.35 -14.87 6.73
C GLU A 143 -5.38 -14.23 7.73
N LEU A 144 -5.72 -13.05 8.26
CA LEU A 144 -4.92 -12.35 9.27
C LEU A 144 -4.77 -13.20 10.54
N ALA A 145 -5.83 -13.91 10.95
CA ALA A 145 -5.79 -14.81 12.10
C ALA A 145 -4.91 -16.06 11.89
N GLN A 146 -4.67 -16.45 10.63
CA GLN A 146 -3.80 -17.59 10.28
C GLN A 146 -2.33 -17.21 10.12
N LYS A 147 -1.98 -15.92 10.14
CA LYS A 147 -0.59 -15.45 10.01
C LYS A 147 0.23 -15.84 11.23
N SER A 148 1.49 -16.19 10.99
CA SER A 148 2.47 -16.45 12.03
C SER A 148 2.90 -15.16 12.75
N ALA A 149 3.47 -15.30 13.96
CA ALA A 149 3.95 -14.17 14.74
C ALA A 149 4.96 -13.29 13.96
N LYS A 150 5.82 -13.90 13.12
CA LYS A 150 6.79 -13.17 12.29
C LYS A 150 6.10 -12.33 11.21
N GLU A 151 5.08 -12.89 10.55
CA GLU A 151 4.34 -12.19 9.49
C GLU A 151 3.49 -11.05 10.08
N LEU A 152 2.97 -11.22 11.29
CA LEU A 152 2.28 -10.16 12.01
C LEU A 152 3.25 -9.03 12.38
N SER A 153 4.45 -9.33 12.90
CA SER A 153 5.46 -8.29 13.17
C SER A 153 5.83 -7.53 11.90
N LYS A 154 6.04 -8.23 10.78
CA LYS A 154 6.30 -7.59 9.49
C LYS A 154 5.15 -6.69 9.05
N LEU A 155 3.89 -7.12 9.23
CA LEU A 155 2.73 -6.29 8.94
C LEU A 155 2.72 -5.01 9.80
N PHE A 156 3.08 -5.11 11.08
CA PHE A 156 3.20 -3.95 11.96
C PHE A 156 4.30 -2.99 11.50
N GLU A 157 5.46 -3.50 11.12
CA GLU A 157 6.56 -2.69 10.56
C GLU A 157 6.14 -1.96 9.28
N GLN A 158 5.39 -2.64 8.42
CA GLN A 158 4.82 -2.06 7.19
C GLN A 158 3.82 -0.94 7.47
N ILE A 159 2.93 -1.11 8.45
CA ILE A 159 1.97 -0.08 8.86
C ILE A 159 2.68 1.11 9.50
N SER A 160 3.72 0.85 10.29
CA SER A 160 4.57 1.87 10.92
C SER A 160 5.42 2.64 9.89
N GLY A 161 5.63 2.08 8.69
CA GLY A 161 6.58 2.62 7.71
C GLY A 161 8.04 2.38 8.07
N SER A 162 8.31 1.58 9.12
CA SER A 162 9.66 1.25 9.58
C SER A 162 10.39 0.27 8.66
N GLU A 163 9.67 -0.38 7.73
CA GLU A 163 10.23 -1.27 6.71
C GLU A 163 11.30 -0.58 5.85
N GLU A 164 11.17 0.72 5.58
CA GLU A 164 12.15 1.48 4.78
C GLU A 164 13.53 1.61 5.49
N LEU A 165 13.57 1.44 6.81
CA LEU A 165 14.80 1.53 7.62
C LEU A 165 15.44 0.16 7.91
N THR A 166 14.76 -0.94 7.59
CA THR A 166 15.23 -2.30 7.91
C THR A 166 16.54 -2.62 7.19
N GLU A 167 16.68 -2.25 5.92
CA GLU A 167 17.90 -2.51 5.14
C GLU A 167 19.12 -1.77 5.72
N GLU A 168 18.94 -0.50 6.09
CA GLU A 168 20.00 0.31 6.71
C GLU A 168 20.37 -0.23 8.10
N TYR A 169 19.36 -0.65 8.88
CA TYR A 169 19.57 -1.28 10.18
C TYR A 169 20.37 -2.58 10.06
N ASP A 170 20.02 -3.47 9.13
CA ASP A 170 20.72 -4.74 8.94
C ASP A 170 22.17 -4.53 8.47
N ALA A 171 22.41 -3.54 7.60
CA ALA A 171 23.75 -3.17 7.16
C ALA A 171 24.63 -2.67 8.33
N LEU A 172 24.10 -1.74 9.14
CA LEU A 172 24.79 -1.19 10.31
C LEU A 172 24.99 -2.26 11.39
N ALA A 173 24.01 -3.15 11.59
CA ALA A 173 24.13 -4.26 12.53
C ALA A 173 25.24 -5.24 12.11
N ALA A 174 25.37 -5.52 10.81
CA ALA A 174 26.45 -6.36 10.28
C ALA A 174 27.83 -5.70 10.39
N GLU A 175 27.91 -4.37 10.22
CA GLU A 175 29.14 -3.61 10.45
C GLU A 175 29.54 -3.59 11.92
N LYS A 176 28.59 -3.30 12.81
CA LYS A 176 28.79 -3.36 14.26
C LYS A 176 29.32 -4.73 14.70
N LYS A 177 28.69 -5.80 14.21
CA LYS A 177 29.10 -7.18 14.54
C LYS A 177 30.54 -7.47 14.08
N ARG A 178 30.92 -7.04 12.88
CA ARG A 178 32.30 -7.18 12.38
C ARG A 178 33.31 -6.44 13.24
N ALA A 179 32.99 -5.20 13.65
CA ALA A 179 33.85 -4.43 14.54
C ALA A 179 33.99 -5.08 15.93
N GLU A 180 32.92 -5.63 16.48
CA GLU A 180 32.93 -6.37 17.74
C GLU A 180 33.80 -7.64 17.65
N GLU A 181 33.66 -8.42 16.58
CA GLU A 181 34.49 -9.62 16.32
C GLU A 181 35.97 -9.27 16.21
N GLU A 182 36.31 -8.19 15.50
CA GLU A 182 37.68 -7.70 15.37
C GLU A 182 38.24 -7.21 16.71
N GLN A 183 37.44 -6.51 17.52
CA GLN A 183 37.85 -6.09 18.86
C GLN A 183 38.13 -7.28 19.77
N ILE A 184 37.25 -8.29 19.78
CA ILE A 184 37.43 -9.51 20.57
C ILE A 184 38.71 -10.24 20.13
N PHE A 185 38.91 -10.40 18.82
CA PHE A 185 40.10 -11.04 18.26
C PHE A 185 41.40 -10.29 18.67
N ASN A 186 41.42 -8.97 18.52
CA ASN A 186 42.57 -8.15 18.90
C ASN A 186 42.86 -8.21 20.41
N GLN A 187 41.83 -8.25 21.26
CA GLN A 187 41.99 -8.43 22.69
C GLN A 187 42.56 -9.82 23.04
N GLN A 188 42.07 -10.88 22.40
CA GLN A 188 42.60 -12.24 22.59
C GLN A 188 44.07 -12.34 22.17
N LYS A 189 44.43 -11.76 21.02
CA LYS A 189 45.82 -11.72 20.53
C LYS A 189 46.75 -11.00 21.50
N LYS A 190 46.32 -9.86 22.07
CA LYS A 190 47.10 -9.14 23.09
C LYS A 190 47.33 -9.97 24.35
N LYS A 191 46.31 -10.70 24.82
CA LYS A 191 46.45 -11.60 25.97
C LYS A 191 47.41 -12.75 25.70
N GLY A 192 47.34 -13.37 24.53
CA GLY A 192 48.28 -14.43 24.11
C GLY A 192 49.73 -13.95 24.08
N LEU A 193 50.00 -12.80 23.44
CA LEU A 193 51.35 -12.21 23.42
C LEU A 193 51.87 -11.82 24.81
N ALA A 194 50.99 -11.36 25.70
CA ALA A 194 51.36 -11.04 27.08
C ALA A 194 51.74 -12.31 27.87
N GLN A 195 51.00 -13.42 27.67
CA GLN A 195 51.33 -14.72 28.26
C GLN A 195 52.65 -15.28 27.73
N GLU A 196 52.88 -15.22 26.42
CA GLU A 196 54.16 -15.64 25.82
C GLU A 196 55.34 -14.82 26.35
N ARG A 197 55.19 -13.50 26.45
CA ARG A 197 56.22 -12.63 27.06
C ARG A 197 56.49 -12.99 28.51
N HIS A 198 55.44 -13.23 29.30
CA HIS A 198 55.59 -13.64 30.69
C HIS A 198 56.28 -15.01 30.80
N PHE A 199 55.93 -15.96 29.93
CA PHE A 199 56.56 -17.29 29.91
C PHE A 199 58.04 -17.24 29.52
N ASN A 200 58.42 -16.41 28.56
CA ASN A 200 59.81 -16.22 28.13
C ASN A 200 60.67 -15.41 29.11
N LEU A 201 60.07 -14.68 30.05
CA LEU A 201 60.78 -13.94 31.10
C LEU A 201 61.06 -14.78 32.35
N PHE A 202 60.42 -15.93 32.50
CA PHE A 202 60.50 -16.81 33.67
C PHE A 202 61.20 -18.16 33.38
N ASN A 203 61.73 -18.36 32.18
CA ASN A 203 62.70 -19.41 31.82
C ASN A 203 64.04 -18.79 31.45
#